data_AF-A0A832XE44-F1
#
_entry.id   AF-A0A832XE44-F1
#
_cell.length_a   1.000
_cell.length_b   1.000
_cell.length_c   1.000
_cell.angle_alpha   90.00
_cell.angle_beta   90.00
_cell.angle_gamma   90.00
#
_symmetry.space_group_name_H-M   'P 1'
#
loop_
_entity.id
_entity.type
_entity.pdbx_description
1 polymer ?
#
loop_
_entity_poly.entity_id
_entity_poly.type
_entity_poly.pdbx_seq_one_letter_code
_entity_poly.pdbx_strand_id
1 'polypeptide(L)' 'MKILITTCGVGIGHSSRDLALAEYLKNNGHTVEFASYGSGLKYLK' A
#
# COMPACT_ATOMS: atom_id res chain seq x y z
N MET A 1 8.23 -11.96 5.76
CA MET A 1 6.89 -12.07 6.38
C MET A 1 5.83 -11.65 5.37
N LYS A 2 4.59 -12.16 5.48
CA LYS A 2 3.46 -11.68 4.67
C LYS A 2 2.76 -10.54 5.42
N ILE A 3 2.60 -9.40 4.76
CA ILE A 3 2.05 -8.17 5.34
C ILE A 3 0.88 -7.70 4.47
N LEU A 4 -0.23 -7.37 5.12
CA LEU A 4 -1.38 -6.74 4.47
C LEU A 4 -1.43 -5.26 4.86
N ILE A 5 -1.38 -4.37 3.88
CA ILE A 5 -1.57 -2.92 4.09
C ILE A 5 -2.97 -2.54 3.64
N THR A 6 -3.76 -2.00 4.59
CA THR A 6 -5.12 -1.50 4.32
C THR A 6 -5.09 0.02 4.17
N THR A 7 -5.26 0.51 2.95
CA THR A 7 -5.23 1.95 2.66
C THR A 7 -6.65 2.51 2.63
N CYS A 8 -6.90 3.59 3.37
CA CYS A 8 -8.16 4.33 3.25
C CYS A 8 -8.33 4.87 1.83
N GLY A 9 -9.45 4.52 1.20
CA GLY A 9 -9.75 4.74 -0.23
C GLY A 9 -9.88 6.18 -0.72
N VAL A 10 -9.52 7.15 0.11
CA VAL A 10 -9.77 8.58 -0.08
C VAL A 10 -8.46 9.32 -0.36
N GLY A 11 -8.19 9.54 -1.65
CA GLY A 11 -7.14 10.44 -2.12
C GLY A 11 -5.74 9.84 -2.21
N ILE A 12 -4.85 10.60 -2.83
CA ILE A 12 -3.48 10.17 -3.14
C ILE A 12 -2.57 10.11 -1.90
N GLY A 13 -2.83 10.93 -0.88
CA GLY A 13 -1.92 11.08 0.27
C GLY A 13 -1.73 9.81 1.11
N HIS A 14 -2.80 9.05 1.36
CA HIS A 14 -2.70 7.76 2.04
C HIS A 14 -1.97 6.74 1.15
N SER A 15 -2.38 6.67 -0.11
CA SER A 15 -1.84 5.70 -1.08
C SER A 15 -0.35 5.89 -1.34
N SER A 16 0.14 7.13 -1.45
CA SER A 16 1.56 7.40 -1.71
C SER A 16 2.45 7.03 -0.53
N ARG A 17 2.00 7.27 0.71
CA ARG A 17 2.72 6.86 1.93
C ARG A 17 2.77 5.34 2.07
N ASP A 18 1.65 4.68 1.82
CA ASP A 18 1.53 3.23 1.91
C ASP A 18 2.38 2.53 0.84
N LEU A 19 2.46 3.12 -0.36
CA LEU A 19 3.33 2.62 -1.43
C LEU A 19 4.82 2.72 -1.05
N ALA A 20 5.26 3.86 -0.55
CA ALA A 20 6.65 4.06 -0.10
C ALA A 20 7.03 3.10 1.04
N LEU A 21 6.12 2.87 2.00
CA LEU A 21 6.32 1.90 3.07
C LEU A 21 6.41 0.47 2.51
N ALA A 22 5.53 0.11 1.56
CA ALA A 22 5.54 -1.20 0.95
C ALA A 22 6.85 -1.49 0.19
N GLU A 23 7.40 -0.50 -0.53
CA GLU A 23 8.70 -0.63 -1.21
C GLU A 23 9.81 -0.92 -0.21
N TYR A 24 9.86 -0.16 0.89
CA TYR A 24 10.82 -0.41 1.96
C TYR A 24 10.68 -1.84 2.51
N LEU A 25 9.46 -2.28 2.82
CA LEU A 25 9.22 -3.63 3.36
C LEU A 25 9.59 -4.73 2.35
N LYS A 26 9.28 -4.55 1.07
CA LYS A 26 9.65 -5.48 -0.01
C LYS A 26 11.17 -5.59 -0.14
N ASN A 27 11.89 -4.47 -0.08
CA ASN A 27 13.36 -4.44 -0.10
C ASN A 27 14.00 -5.14 1.11
N ASN A 28 13.26 -5.29 2.21
CA ASN A 28 13.69 -6.03 3.41
C ASN A 28 13.21 -7.50 3.42
N GLY A 29 12.86 -8.06 2.26
CA GLY A 29 12.51 -9.48 2.11
C GLY A 29 11.12 -9.82 2.63
N HIS A 30 10.20 -8.86 2.67
CA HIS A 30 8.80 -9.09 2.99
C HIS A 30 7.93 -9.16 1.73
N THR A 31 6.82 -9.89 1.83
CA THR A 31 5.78 -9.92 0.80
C THR A 31 4.66 -9.00 1.28
N VAL A 32 4.27 -8.02 0.46
CA VAL A 32 3.26 -7.03 0.80
C VAL A 32 2.11 -7.10 -0.18
N GLU A 33 0.90 -7.26 0.36
CA GLU A 33 -0.37 -7.19 -0.37
C GLU A 33 -1.13 -5.93 0.08
N PHE A 34 -1.94 -5.38 -0.82
CA PHE A 34 -2.76 -4.21 -0.52
C PHE A 34 -4.25 -4.55 -0.51
N ALA A 35 -4.98 -3.95 0.42
CA ALA A 35 -6.43 -3.88 0.38
C ALA A 35 -6.88 -2.42 0.48
N SER A 36 -7.79 -2.01 -0.39
CA SER A 36 -8.35 -0.67 -0.37
C SER A 36 -9.73 -0.66 -1.01
N TYR A 37 -10.41 0.47 -0.94
CA TYR A 37 -11.69 0.74 -1.58
C TYR A 37 -11.61 2.07 -2.33
N GLY A 38 -12.62 2.41 -3.14
CA GLY A 38 -12.71 3.74 -3.76
C GLY A 38 -11.55 4.08 -4.72
N SER A 39 -11.21 5.37 -4.81
CA SER A 39 -10.19 5.86 -5.75
C SER A 39 -8.76 5.53 -5.32
N GLY A 40 -8.53 5.30 -4.03
CA GLY A 40 -7.23 4.89 -3.46
C GLY A 40 -6.62 3.68 -4.17
N LEU A 41 -7.44 2.69 -4.54
CA LEU A 41 -6.99 1.48 -5.22
C LEU A 41 -6.28 1.74 -6.55
N LYS A 42 -6.60 2.84 -7.24
CA LYS A 42 -5.95 3.21 -8.51
C LYS A 42 -4.50 3.66 -8.31
N TYR A 43 -4.14 4.10 -7.10
CA TYR A 43 -2.83 4.62 -6.77
C TYR A 43 -1.91 3.56 -6.10
N LEU A 44 -2.45 2.38 -5.78
CA LEU A 44 -1.72 1.27 -5.14
C LEU A 44 -1.23 0.22 -6.16
N LYS A 45 -1.04 0.61 -7.42
CA LYS A 45 -0.58 -0.25 -8.51
C LYS A 45 0.86 0.02 -8.87
#